data_AF-A0A6G1JSD0-F1
#
_entry.id   AF-A0A6G1JSD0-F1
#
_cell.length_a   1.000
_cell.length_b   1.000
_cell.length_c   1.000
_cell.angle_alpha   90.00
_cell.angle_beta   90.00
_cell.angle_gamma   90.00
#
_symmetry.space_group_name_H-M   'P 1'
#
loop_
_entity.id
_entity.type
_entity.pdbx_description
1 polymer ?
#
loop_
_entity_poly.entity_id
_entity_poly.type
_entity_poly.pdbx_seq_one_letter_code
_entity_poly.pdbx_strand_id
1 'polypeptide(L)'
;RQCPNLRTCWPGLGATFNPFTSSSRALTLRRTAFVATLSLRLVHNLLTAFFFSSSDLLSWGLPSALLSVLFFFFLAWNLHLVVDMEGSRTVLGRSWTRDAFDAALWGFVVVHVILLGMDFMAWGVLGGMPGYFIWACTDLTIFLTAWVACWDED
;
A
#
# COMPACT_ATOMS: atom_id res chain seq x y z
N ARG A 1 2.03 -27.03 -3.45
CA ARG A 1 2.00 -26.41 -4.80
C ARG A 1 1.40 -27.45 -5.76
N GLN A 2 0.12 -27.34 -6.12
CA GLN A 2 -0.63 -28.42 -6.81
C GLN A 2 -0.81 -28.22 -8.34
N CYS A 3 -0.23 -27.19 -8.97
CA CYS A 3 -0.27 -27.02 -10.42
C CYS A 3 1.10 -26.53 -10.95
N PRO A 4 1.79 -27.30 -11.81
CA PRO A 4 3.14 -26.94 -12.30
C PRO A 4 3.21 -25.72 -13.23
N ASN A 5 2.09 -25.32 -13.86
CA ASN A 5 2.05 -24.25 -14.87
C ASN A 5 1.16 -23.06 -14.50
N LEU A 6 0.70 -22.96 -13.25
CA LEU A 6 -0.13 -21.84 -12.81
C LEU A 6 0.77 -20.66 -12.47
N ARG A 7 1.12 -19.85 -13.49
CA ARG A 7 1.74 -18.54 -13.29
C ARG A 7 0.66 -17.61 -12.77
N THR A 8 0.69 -17.30 -11.48
CA THR A 8 -0.18 -16.27 -10.91
C THR A 8 0.23 -14.92 -11.49
N CYS A 9 -0.72 -14.04 -11.82
CA CYS A 9 -0.42 -12.69 -12.28
C CYS A 9 0.40 -11.87 -11.26
N TRP A 10 0.39 -12.30 -10.00
CA TRP A 10 1.10 -11.68 -8.88
C TRP A 10 1.85 -12.76 -8.08
N PRO A 11 3.00 -13.26 -8.59
CA PRO A 11 3.78 -14.28 -7.89
C PRO A 11 4.25 -13.77 -6.52
N GLY A 12 4.19 -14.61 -5.48
CA GLY A 12 4.66 -14.26 -4.13
C GLY A 12 3.66 -13.51 -3.25
N LEU A 13 2.79 -12.67 -3.83
CA LEU A 13 1.88 -11.78 -3.11
C LEU A 13 1.04 -12.47 -2.02
N GLY A 14 0.50 -13.66 -2.32
CA GLY A 14 -0.30 -14.43 -1.36
C GLY A 14 0.45 -14.88 -0.10
N ALA A 15 1.77 -15.09 -0.19
CA ALA A 15 2.59 -15.46 0.97
C ALA A 15 2.84 -14.27 1.90
N THR A 16 2.91 -13.05 1.36
CA THR A 16 3.15 -11.80 2.10
C THR A 16 1.94 -11.40 2.95
N PHE A 17 0.72 -11.78 2.55
CA PHE A 17 -0.51 -11.56 3.32
C PHE A 17 -0.59 -12.33 4.65
N ASN A 18 0.27 -13.34 4.88
CA ASN A 18 0.30 -14.07 6.14
C ASN A 18 1.59 -13.77 6.95
N PRO A 19 1.53 -12.86 7.94
CA PRO A 19 2.69 -12.46 8.74
C PRO A 19 3.25 -13.57 9.63
N PHE A 20 2.45 -14.60 9.93
CA PHE A 20 2.77 -15.64 10.91
C PHE A 20 3.41 -16.89 10.30
N THR A 21 3.57 -16.92 8.98
CA THR A 21 4.22 -18.04 8.27
C THR A 21 5.73 -17.92 8.18
N SER A 22 6.30 -16.76 8.54
CA SER A 22 7.74 -16.52 8.49
C SER A 22 8.46 -16.93 9.77
N SER A 23 9.63 -17.55 9.64
CA SER A 23 10.51 -17.94 10.75
C SER A 23 11.28 -16.77 11.37
N SER A 24 11.42 -15.65 10.65
CA SER A 24 12.16 -14.47 11.08
C SER A 24 11.23 -13.36 11.60
N ARG A 25 11.53 -12.84 12.80
CA ARG A 25 10.80 -11.71 13.42
C ARG A 25 10.79 -10.46 12.53
N ALA A 26 11.88 -10.19 11.83
CA ALA A 26 11.98 -9.02 10.94
C ALA A 26 10.98 -9.12 9.77
N LEU A 27 10.87 -10.30 9.15
CA LEU A 27 9.94 -10.53 8.04
C LEU A 27 8.48 -10.47 8.51
N THR A 28 8.18 -10.98 9.71
CA THR A 28 6.85 -10.84 10.32
C THR A 28 6.48 -9.36 10.51
N LEU A 29 7.40 -8.52 10.99
CA LEU A 29 7.12 -7.09 11.17
C LEU A 29 6.84 -6.37 9.85
N ARG A 30 7.57 -6.68 8.78
CA ARG A 30 7.30 -6.12 7.44
C ARG A 30 5.93 -6.51 6.91
N ARG A 31 5.61 -7.81 6.99
CA ARG A 31 4.30 -8.32 6.57
C ARG A 31 3.17 -7.71 7.40
N THR A 32 3.41 -7.44 8.68
CA THR A 32 2.46 -6.74 9.54
C THR A 32 2.26 -5.29 9.09
N ALA A 33 3.34 -4.55 8.81
CA ALA A 33 3.27 -3.19 8.28
C ALA A 33 2.55 -3.13 6.92
N PHE A 34 2.81 -4.12 6.06
CA PHE A 34 2.10 -4.31 4.79
C PHE A 34 0.60 -4.50 4.98
N VAL A 35 0.17 -5.45 5.82
CA VAL A 35 -1.24 -5.69 6.10
C VAL A 35 -1.89 -4.46 6.72
N ALA A 36 -1.23 -3.82 7.69
CA ALA A 36 -1.74 -2.62 8.35
C ALA A 36 -1.98 -1.47 7.35
N THR A 37 -1.01 -1.20 6.46
CA THR A 37 -1.13 -0.15 5.43
C THR A 37 -2.30 -0.45 4.49
N LEU A 38 -2.43 -1.69 4.02
CA LEU A 38 -3.54 -2.09 3.15
C LEU A 38 -4.89 -2.03 3.85
N SER A 39 -4.97 -2.45 5.11
CA SER A 39 -6.21 -2.34 5.90
C SER A 39 -6.62 -0.88 6.09
N LEU A 40 -5.69 0.02 6.40
CA LEU A 40 -5.97 1.46 6.51
C LEU A 40 -6.45 2.04 5.19
N ARG A 41 -5.82 1.68 4.07
CA ARG A 41 -6.25 2.12 2.74
C ARG A 41 -7.63 1.60 2.38
N LEU A 42 -7.95 0.35 2.72
CA LEU A 42 -9.28 -0.22 2.52
C LEU A 42 -10.32 0.54 3.35
N VAL A 43 -10.04 0.80 4.63
CA VAL A 43 -10.93 1.58 5.50
C VAL A 43 -11.17 2.97 4.94
N HIS A 44 -10.12 3.68 4.49
CA HIS A 44 -10.26 4.98 3.82
C HIS A 44 -11.21 4.89 2.61
N ASN A 45 -10.99 3.92 1.70
CA ASN A 45 -11.83 3.77 0.52
C ASN A 45 -13.30 3.48 0.86
N LEU A 46 -13.55 2.65 1.89
CA LEU A 46 -14.90 2.35 2.35
C LEU A 46 -15.60 3.55 2.97
N LEU A 47 -14.87 4.33 3.79
CA LEU A 47 -15.41 5.54 4.41
C LEU A 47 -15.70 6.61 3.36
N THR A 48 -14.78 6.84 2.41
CA THR A 48 -15.01 7.75 1.29
C THR A 48 -16.22 7.31 0.48
N ALA A 49 -16.35 6.02 0.14
CA ALA A 49 -17.54 5.53 -0.54
C ALA A 49 -18.82 5.77 0.28
N PHE A 50 -18.79 5.57 1.60
CA PHE A 50 -19.93 5.81 2.48
C PHE A 50 -20.34 7.29 2.51
N PHE A 51 -19.41 8.21 2.79
CA PHE A 51 -19.70 9.65 2.91
C PHE A 51 -20.10 10.32 1.59
N PHE A 52 -19.59 9.84 0.45
CA PHE A 52 -19.85 10.45 -0.87
C PHE A 52 -20.86 9.67 -1.73
N SER A 53 -21.49 8.61 -1.19
CA SER A 53 -22.51 7.82 -1.90
C SER A 53 -23.80 8.58 -2.21
N SER A 54 -24.02 9.76 -1.62
CA SER A 54 -25.32 10.44 -1.63
C SER A 54 -25.59 11.31 -2.86
N SER A 55 -24.60 11.66 -3.71
CA SER A 55 -24.77 12.72 -4.73
C SER A 55 -24.62 12.32 -6.20
N ASP A 56 -23.94 11.23 -6.60
CA ASP A 56 -23.54 11.05 -8.01
C ASP A 56 -23.57 9.60 -8.57
N LEU A 57 -24.34 8.69 -7.96
CA LEU A 57 -24.33 7.27 -8.32
C LEU A 57 -24.82 6.92 -9.75
N LEU A 58 -25.40 7.85 -10.52
CA LEU A 58 -26.11 7.48 -11.75
C LEU A 58 -25.30 7.47 -13.06
N SER A 59 -24.04 7.91 -13.11
CA SER A 59 -23.26 7.85 -14.36
C SER A 59 -21.77 7.53 -14.24
N TRP A 60 -21.09 7.93 -13.15
CA TRP A 60 -19.63 7.75 -12.99
C TRP A 60 -19.22 6.84 -11.80
N GLY A 61 -20.18 6.30 -11.05
CA GLY A 61 -19.91 5.48 -9.85
C GLY A 61 -19.25 4.13 -10.15
N LEU A 62 -19.66 3.43 -11.21
CA LEU A 62 -19.11 2.10 -11.53
C LEU A 62 -17.65 2.17 -12.03
N PRO A 63 -17.28 3.04 -13.01
CA PRO A 63 -15.90 3.16 -13.45
C PRO A 63 -14.94 3.59 -12.34
N SER A 64 -15.35 4.54 -11.48
CA SER A 64 -14.54 5.03 -10.37
C SER A 64 -14.31 3.97 -9.30
N ALA A 65 -15.32 3.16 -8.99
CA ALA A 65 -15.18 2.02 -8.08
C ALA A 65 -14.21 0.96 -8.63
N LEU A 66 -14.32 0.61 -9.92
CA LEU A 66 -13.40 -0.34 -10.57
C LEU A 66 -11.95 0.15 -10.57
N LEU A 67 -11.73 1.44 -10.89
CA LEU A 67 -10.43 2.09 -10.81
C LEU A 67 -9.87 2.05 -9.38
N SER A 68 -10.71 2.30 -8.37
CA SER A 68 -10.30 2.26 -6.96
C SER A 68 -9.86 0.86 -6.53
N VAL A 69 -10.58 -0.18 -6.98
CA VAL A 69 -10.21 -1.59 -6.72
C VAL A 69 -8.91 -1.95 -7.44
N LEU A 70 -8.75 -1.58 -8.72
CA LEU A 70 -7.53 -1.82 -9.47
C LEU A 70 -6.33 -1.14 -8.80
N PHE A 71 -6.49 0.11 -8.38
CA PHE A 71 -5.44 0.88 -7.72
C PHE A 71 -5.09 0.30 -6.34
N PHE A 72 -6.07 -0.26 -5.62
CA PHE A 72 -5.81 -0.99 -4.37
C PHE A 72 -4.89 -2.20 -4.59
N PHE A 73 -5.16 -3.01 -5.61
CA PHE A 73 -4.29 -4.15 -5.95
C PHE A 73 -2.92 -3.70 -6.45
N PHE A 74 -2.86 -2.61 -7.22
CA PHE A 74 -1.60 -2.01 -7.64
C PHE A 74 -0.77 -1.57 -6.42
N LEU A 75 -1.37 -0.91 -5.44
CA LEU A 75 -0.68 -0.52 -4.20
C LEU A 75 -0.21 -1.75 -3.40
N ALA A 76 -1.05 -2.78 -3.30
CA ALA A 76 -0.69 -4.04 -2.66
C ALA A 76 0.52 -4.70 -3.33
N TRP A 77 0.58 -4.68 -4.67
CA TRP A 77 1.74 -5.20 -5.38
C TRP A 77 3.01 -4.39 -5.08
N ASN A 78 2.94 -3.07 -5.10
CA ASN A 78 4.09 -2.21 -4.79
C ASN A 78 4.62 -2.47 -3.36
N LEU A 79 3.72 -2.51 -2.36
CA LEU A 79 4.13 -2.79 -0.99
C LEU A 79 4.72 -4.21 -0.84
N HIS A 80 4.20 -5.19 -1.58
CA HIS A 80 4.75 -6.55 -1.59
C HIS A 80 6.21 -6.58 -2.06
N LEU A 81 6.54 -5.86 -3.14
CA LEU A 81 7.92 -5.74 -3.63
C LEU A 81 8.86 -5.15 -2.58
N VAL A 82 8.36 -4.19 -1.78
CA VAL A 82 9.14 -3.60 -0.68
C VAL A 82 9.33 -4.59 0.48
N VAL A 83 8.33 -5.41 0.81
CA VAL A 83 8.43 -6.40 1.88
C VAL A 83 9.43 -7.50 1.55
N ASP A 84 9.38 -7.99 0.31
CA ASP A 84 10.20 -9.10 -0.18
C ASP A 84 11.62 -8.67 -0.59
N MET A 85 11.98 -7.39 -0.39
CA MET A 85 13.33 -6.89 -0.60
C MET A 85 14.33 -7.51 0.40
N GLU A 86 15.40 -8.08 -0.15
CA GLU A 86 16.53 -8.64 0.58
C GLU A 86 17.84 -7.92 0.18
N GLY A 87 18.87 -7.98 1.02
CA GLY A 87 20.18 -7.37 0.72
C GLY A 87 20.21 -5.83 0.70
N SER A 88 21.02 -5.28 -0.21
CA SER A 88 21.15 -3.84 -0.47
C SER A 88 20.92 -3.52 -1.95
N ARG A 89 20.54 -2.28 -2.23
CA ARG A 89 20.29 -1.76 -3.58
C ARG A 89 21.02 -0.45 -3.78
N THR A 90 21.85 -0.33 -4.82
CA THR A 90 22.44 0.95 -5.18
C THR A 90 21.67 1.60 -6.32
N VAL A 91 21.01 2.72 -6.01
CA VAL A 91 20.21 3.49 -6.97
C VAL A 91 20.74 4.92 -7.03
N LEU A 92 21.08 5.39 -8.23
CA LEU A 92 21.67 6.72 -8.46
C LEU A 92 22.92 7.01 -7.60
N GLY A 93 23.75 5.99 -7.37
CA GLY A 93 24.98 6.11 -6.57
C GLY A 93 24.76 6.13 -5.05
N ARG A 94 23.52 5.91 -4.57
CA ARG A 94 23.20 5.77 -3.15
C ARG A 94 22.78 4.33 -2.84
N SER A 95 23.43 3.72 -1.84
CA SER A 95 23.05 2.41 -1.33
C SER A 95 21.89 2.52 -0.35
N TRP A 96 20.87 1.71 -0.59
CA TRP A 96 19.68 1.54 0.22
C TRP A 96 19.72 0.14 0.83
N THR A 97 19.88 0.11 2.15
CA THR A 97 19.90 -1.14 2.89
C THR A 97 18.49 -1.55 3.29
N ARG A 98 18.39 -2.81 3.67
CA ARG A 98 17.21 -3.43 4.26
C ARG A 98 16.51 -2.59 5.33
N ASP A 99 17.28 -1.93 6.20
CA ASP A 99 16.74 -1.13 7.31
C ASP A 99 16.02 0.14 6.83
N ALA A 100 16.44 0.70 5.69
CA ALA A 100 15.75 1.84 5.10
C ALA A 100 14.35 1.47 4.57
N PHE A 101 14.21 0.27 3.99
CA PHE A 101 12.91 -0.25 3.55
C PHE A 101 12.01 -0.63 4.73
N ASP A 102 12.58 -1.17 5.81
CA ASP A 102 11.86 -1.39 7.07
C ASP A 102 11.30 -0.09 7.66
N ALA A 103 12.14 0.94 7.72
CA ALA A 103 11.72 2.27 8.17
C ALA A 103 10.65 2.88 7.25
N ALA A 104 10.79 2.73 5.93
CA ALA A 104 9.80 3.21 4.97
C ALA A 104 8.43 2.53 5.15
N LEU A 105 8.40 1.20 5.33
CA LEU A 105 7.16 0.45 5.55
C LEU A 105 6.39 0.94 6.78
N TRP A 106 7.09 1.10 7.91
CA TRP A 106 6.46 1.63 9.12
C TRP A 106 6.10 3.12 8.99
N GLY A 107 6.90 3.89 8.26
CA GLY A 107 6.59 5.26 7.89
C GLY A 107 5.27 5.36 7.12
N PHE A 108 5.03 4.45 6.16
CA PHE A 108 3.77 4.39 5.43
C PHE A 108 2.58 4.12 6.36
N VAL A 109 2.71 3.20 7.31
CA VAL A 109 1.65 2.95 8.32
C VAL A 109 1.31 4.24 9.07
N VAL A 110 2.32 4.94 9.60
CA VAL A 110 2.14 6.17 10.37
C VAL A 110 1.46 7.26 9.52
N VAL A 111 1.94 7.48 8.29
CA VAL A 111 1.35 8.45 7.37
C VAL A 111 -0.11 8.11 7.08
N HIS A 112 -0.43 6.83 6.82
CA HIS A 112 -1.80 6.40 6.55
C HIS A 112 -2.73 6.63 7.75
N VAL A 113 -2.27 6.39 8.98
CA VAL A 113 -3.04 6.68 10.19
C VAL A 113 -3.31 8.17 10.33
N ILE A 114 -2.30 9.02 10.13
CA ILE A 114 -2.44 10.47 10.22
C ILE A 114 -3.42 10.99 9.17
N LEU A 115 -3.28 10.57 7.91
CA LEU A 115 -4.16 11.00 6.83
C LEU A 115 -5.61 10.55 7.06
N LEU A 116 -5.81 9.29 7.47
CA LEU A 116 -7.14 8.78 7.81
C LEU A 116 -7.78 9.58 8.94
N GLY A 117 -6.99 9.94 9.98
CA GLY A 117 -7.46 10.79 11.07
C GLY A 117 -7.84 12.20 10.61
N MET A 118 -7.02 12.81 9.73
CA MET A 118 -7.32 14.11 9.14
C MET A 118 -8.59 14.10 8.31
N ASP A 119 -8.78 13.10 7.44
CA ASP A 119 -9.98 12.99 6.61
C ASP A 119 -11.23 12.68 7.42
N PHE A 120 -11.12 11.83 8.44
CA PHE A 120 -12.24 11.56 9.35
C PHE A 120 -12.74 12.84 10.03
N MET A 121 -11.82 13.70 10.48
CA MET A 121 -12.15 15.03 11.03
C MET A 121 -12.72 15.97 9.95
N ALA A 122 -12.19 15.92 8.72
CA ALA A 122 -12.66 16.75 7.62
C ALA A 122 -14.10 16.40 7.21
N TRP A 123 -14.43 15.11 7.11
CA TRP A 123 -15.77 14.59 6.81
C TRP A 123 -16.76 14.86 7.93
N GLY A 124 -16.36 14.65 9.19
CA GLY A 124 -17.26 14.69 10.34
C GLY A 124 -17.48 16.08 10.97
N VAL A 125 -16.48 16.97 10.90
CA VAL A 125 -16.47 18.21 11.72
C VAL A 125 -16.35 19.48 10.88
N LEU A 126 -15.58 19.47 9.80
CA LEU A 126 -15.20 20.69 9.09
C LEU A 126 -15.90 20.88 7.73
N GLY A 127 -16.71 19.91 7.28
CA GLY A 127 -17.38 19.97 5.97
C GLY A 127 -16.41 20.12 4.79
N GLY A 128 -15.16 19.70 4.99
CA GLY A 128 -14.05 19.94 4.07
C GLY A 128 -13.87 18.83 3.04
N MET A 129 -13.25 19.18 1.90
CA MET A 129 -12.79 18.21 0.91
C MET A 129 -11.60 17.40 1.47
N PRO A 130 -11.58 16.07 1.32
CA PRO A 130 -10.45 15.24 1.74
C PRO A 130 -9.17 15.59 0.97
N GLY A 131 -8.03 15.33 1.60
CA GLY A 131 -6.70 15.70 1.11
C GLY A 131 -6.20 14.84 -0.05
N TYR A 132 -6.95 14.71 -1.14
CA TYR A 132 -6.64 13.82 -2.27
C TYR A 132 -5.22 13.98 -2.83
N PHE A 133 -4.71 15.21 -2.83
CA PHE A 133 -3.33 15.50 -3.25
C PHE A 133 -2.30 14.79 -2.37
N ILE A 134 -2.47 14.83 -1.04
CA ILE A 134 -1.51 14.23 -0.10
C ILE A 134 -1.58 12.70 -0.17
N TRP A 135 -2.77 12.14 -0.40
CA TRP A 135 -2.91 10.72 -0.71
C TRP A 135 -2.17 10.33 -1.98
N ALA A 136 -2.31 11.09 -3.06
CA ALA A 136 -1.59 10.84 -4.31
C ALA A 136 -0.06 10.92 -4.12
N CYS A 137 0.44 11.87 -3.34
CA CYS A 137 1.86 11.94 -2.98
C CYS A 137 2.32 10.71 -2.19
N THR A 138 1.49 10.21 -1.28
CA THR A 138 1.80 9.01 -0.48
C THR A 138 1.85 7.77 -1.37
N ASP A 139 0.87 7.61 -2.26
CA ASP A 139 0.79 6.52 -3.22
C ASP A 139 2.00 6.55 -4.18
N LEU A 140 2.38 7.74 -4.67
CA LEU A 140 3.57 7.93 -5.49
C LEU A 140 4.85 7.58 -4.74
N THR A 141 4.94 7.92 -3.46
CA THR A 141 6.10 7.59 -2.63
C THR A 141 6.23 6.07 -2.45
N ILE A 142 5.12 5.37 -2.20
CA ILE A 142 5.10 3.90 -2.14
C ILE A 142 5.55 3.30 -3.47
N PHE A 143 5.04 3.81 -4.59
CA PHE A 143 5.46 3.39 -5.92
C PHE A 143 6.96 3.61 -6.16
N LEU A 144 7.51 4.78 -5.79
CA LEU A 144 8.93 5.07 -5.93
C LEU A 144 9.78 4.15 -5.04
N THR A 145 9.36 3.87 -3.81
CA THR A 145 10.08 2.92 -2.94
C THR A 145 10.05 1.50 -3.50
N ALA A 146 8.91 1.06 -4.04
CA ALA A 146 8.82 -0.22 -4.72
C ALA A 146 9.70 -0.28 -5.98
N TRP A 147 9.75 0.81 -6.74
CA TRP A 147 10.63 0.94 -7.90
C TRP A 147 12.10 0.79 -7.50
N VAL A 148 12.55 1.42 -6.40
CA VAL A 148 13.92 1.24 -5.86
C VAL A 148 14.14 -0.21 -5.41
N ALA A 149 13.17 -0.85 -4.78
CA ALA A 149 13.27 -2.24 -4.32
C ALA A 149 13.47 -3.25 -5.47
N CYS A 150 13.00 -2.93 -6.68
CA CYS A 150 13.13 -3.78 -7.87
C CYS A 150 14.48 -3.71 -8.58
N TRP A 151 15.41 -2.83 -8.16
CA TRP A 151 16.75 -2.83 -8.74
C TRP A 151 17.52 -4.10 -8.36
N ASP A 152 18.56 -4.42 -9.12
CA ASP A 152 19.39 -5.60 -8.84
C ASP A 152 20.10 -5.47 -7.49
N GLU A 153 20.33 -6.62 -6.85
CA GLU A 153 21.10 -6.67 -5.61
C GLU A 153 22.57 -6.40 -5.91
N ASP A 154 23.23 -5.61 -5.05
CA ASP A 154 24.68 -5.39 -5.11
C ASP A 154 25.46 -6.60 -4.59
#